data_AF-A0A8J4S6Z4-F1
#
_entry.id   AF-A0A8J4S6Z4-F1
#
_cell.length_a   1.000
_cell.length_b   1.000
_cell.length_c   1.000
_cell.angle_alpha   90.00
_cell.angle_beta   90.00
_cell.angle_gamma   90.00
#
_symmetry.space_group_name_H-M   'P 1'
#
loop_
_entity.id
_entity.type
_entity.pdbx_description
1 polymer ?
#
loop_
_entity_poly.entity_id
_entity_poly.type
_entity_poly.pdbx_seq_one_letter_code
_entity_poly.pdbx_strand_id
1 'polypeptide(L)'
;MPTPEELLAVERISAEDLASILRANADETVVVDVRDEDYELKGHIVNAEHLPKGNFTEDADVDALIAKFGNKSDVVFHCGRSNTRGPTCALRFMERAETLGAKAHVRVLGGGFAAFAEKFADATDLVTPPVLLHEDDKKE
;
A
#
# COMPACT_ATOMS: atom_id res chain seq x y z
N MET A 1 -13.45 10.82 -13.99
CA MET A 1 -13.37 9.46 -13.43
C MET A 1 -12.50 8.65 -14.36
N PRO A 2 -11.46 7.94 -13.88
CA PRO A 2 -10.60 7.13 -14.72
C PRO A 2 -11.41 6.02 -15.41
N THR A 3 -11.04 5.68 -16.65
CA THR A 3 -11.70 4.58 -17.37
C THR A 3 -11.24 3.24 -16.81
N PRO A 4 -12.04 2.17 -16.93
CA PRO A 4 -11.62 0.84 -16.50
C PRO A 4 -10.36 0.33 -17.22
N GLU A 5 -10.11 0.80 -18.45
CA GLU A 5 -8.88 0.50 -19.20
C GLU A 5 -7.64 1.11 -18.53
N GLU A 6 -7.73 2.36 -18.05
CA GLU A 6 -6.62 2.99 -17.32
C GLU A 6 -6.37 2.33 -15.97
N LEU A 7 -7.42 1.86 -15.29
CA LEU A 7 -7.28 1.08 -14.07
C LEU A 7 -6.59 -0.28 -14.31
N LEU A 8 -6.68 -0.82 -15.52
CA LEU A 8 -6.01 -2.04 -15.97
C LEU A 8 -4.59 -1.79 -16.48
N ALA A 9 -4.30 -0.57 -16.94
CA ALA A 9 -2.98 -0.16 -17.40
C ALA A 9 -1.96 -0.01 -16.25
N VAL A 10 -2.43 0.13 -15.01
CA VAL A 10 -1.55 0.18 -13.83
C VAL A 10 -0.90 -1.17 -13.61
N GLU A 11 0.42 -1.17 -13.46
CA GLU A 11 1.20 -2.39 -13.24
C GLU A 11 0.77 -3.09 -11.95
N ARG A 12 0.58 -4.41 -12.02
CA ARG A 12 0.14 -5.23 -10.90
C ARG A 12 1.23 -6.17 -10.45
N ILE A 13 1.44 -6.23 -9.14
CA ILE A 13 2.40 -7.10 -8.49
C ILE A 13 1.71 -8.19 -7.68
N SER A 14 2.28 -9.39 -7.68
CA SER A 14 1.81 -10.50 -6.86
C SER A 14 2.36 -10.39 -5.44
N ALA A 15 1.67 -11.00 -4.46
CA ALA A 15 2.13 -11.00 -3.08
C ALA A 15 3.57 -11.55 -2.91
N GLU A 16 3.93 -12.58 -3.68
CA GLU A 16 5.26 -13.20 -3.62
C GLU A 16 6.37 -12.30 -4.17
N ASP A 17 6.06 -11.57 -5.23
CA ASP A 17 7.00 -10.64 -5.85
C ASP A 17 7.20 -9.43 -4.92
N LEU A 18 6.11 -8.90 -4.35
CA LEU A 18 6.18 -7.84 -3.34
C LEU A 18 7.03 -8.27 -2.12
N ALA A 19 6.82 -9.49 -1.62
CA ALA A 19 7.60 -10.04 -0.50
C ALA A 19 9.09 -10.16 -0.83
N SER A 20 9.42 -10.58 -2.06
CA SER A 20 10.81 -10.69 -2.51
C SER A 20 11.47 -9.32 -2.60
N ILE A 21 10.75 -8.33 -3.10
CA ILE A 21 11.21 -6.94 -3.21
C ILE A 21 11.39 -6.31 -1.84
N LEU A 22 10.44 -6.50 -0.92
CA LEU A 22 10.56 -6.02 0.46
C LEU A 22 11.79 -6.62 1.15
N ARG A 23 12.07 -7.92 0.97
CA ARG A 23 13.28 -8.53 1.53
C ARG A 23 14.58 -8.02 0.91
N ALA A 24 14.56 -7.70 -0.38
CA ALA A 24 15.75 -7.22 -1.08
C ALA A 24 16.01 -5.72 -0.84
N ASN A 25 14.95 -4.90 -0.88
CA ASN A 25 14.98 -3.44 -0.91
C ASN A 25 13.85 -2.83 -0.06
N ALA A 26 13.73 -3.24 1.21
CA ALA A 26 12.73 -2.69 2.15
C ALA A 26 12.78 -1.16 2.26
N ASP A 27 13.98 -0.58 2.22
CA ASP A 27 14.19 0.86 2.41
C ASP A 27 13.70 1.69 1.21
N GLU A 28 13.85 1.14 0.01
CA GLU A 28 13.44 1.78 -1.25
C GLU A 28 12.04 1.40 -1.72
N THR A 29 11.39 0.45 -1.04
CA THR A 29 10.03 0.00 -1.35
C THR A 29 9.06 0.54 -0.32
N VAL A 30 7.95 1.10 -0.79
CA VAL A 30 6.90 1.64 0.06
C VAL A 30 5.60 0.96 -0.29
N VAL A 31 4.87 0.55 0.73
CA VAL A 31 3.54 0.00 0.54
C VAL A 31 2.53 1.04 1.01
N VAL A 32 1.52 1.36 0.20
CA VAL A 32 0.48 2.32 0.55
C VAL A 32 -0.83 1.59 0.70
N ASP A 33 -1.38 1.63 1.91
CA ASP A 33 -2.64 1.00 2.25
C ASP A 33 -3.77 2.02 2.21
N VAL A 34 -4.71 1.85 1.27
CA VAL A 34 -5.86 2.75 1.11
C VAL A 34 -7.16 2.24 1.76
N ARG A 35 -7.07 1.34 2.74
CA ARG A 35 -8.22 0.89 3.56
C ARG A 35 -8.62 1.96 4.58
N ASP A 36 -9.92 2.09 4.88
CA ASP A 36 -10.40 3.11 5.82
C ASP A 36 -10.28 2.69 7.31
N GLU A 37 -10.71 1.47 7.70
CA GLU A 37 -10.91 1.14 9.14
C GLU A 37 -10.38 -0.26 9.56
N ASP A 38 -9.70 -0.98 8.67
CA ASP A 38 -9.33 -2.40 8.86
C ASP A 38 -7.80 -2.59 8.95
N TYR A 39 -7.05 -1.49 9.06
CA TYR A 39 -5.59 -1.45 9.00
C TYR A 39 -4.94 -2.01 10.27
N GLU A 40 -5.38 -1.57 11.44
CA GLU A 40 -4.80 -2.00 12.72
C GLU A 40 -5.34 -3.35 13.19
N LEU A 41 -6.61 -3.65 12.86
CA LEU A 41 -7.33 -4.85 13.30
C LEU A 41 -6.89 -6.14 12.58
N LYS A 42 -6.45 -6.06 11.33
CA LYS A 42 -5.97 -7.23 10.56
C LYS A 42 -4.46 -7.29 10.40
N GLY A 43 -3.74 -6.29 10.89
CA GLY A 43 -2.33 -6.11 10.58
C GLY A 43 -2.13 -5.45 9.21
N HIS A 44 -0.88 -5.10 8.96
CA HIS A 44 -0.47 -4.37 7.76
C HIS A 44 0.89 -4.86 7.30
N ILE A 45 1.24 -4.55 6.05
CA ILE A 45 2.56 -4.92 5.51
C ILE A 45 3.62 -4.08 6.24
N VAL A 46 4.77 -4.66 6.54
CA VAL A 46 5.87 -3.92 7.17
C VAL A 46 6.23 -2.69 6.32
N ASN A 47 6.47 -1.54 6.95
CA ASN A 47 6.67 -0.26 6.27
C ASN A 47 5.50 0.21 5.38
N ALA A 48 4.30 -0.34 5.56
CA ALA A 48 3.12 0.21 4.92
C ALA A 48 2.76 1.58 5.52
N GLU A 49 2.42 2.52 4.65
CA GLU A 49 1.86 3.81 5.03
C GLU A 49 0.34 3.77 4.84
N HIS A 50 -0.39 4.02 5.92
CA HIS A 50 -1.85 4.03 5.93
C HIS A 50 -2.38 5.36 5.45
N LEU A 51 -3.02 5.35 4.29
CA LEU A 51 -3.55 6.54 3.62
C LEU A 51 -4.91 6.23 3.02
N PRO A 52 -6.00 6.45 3.78
CA PRO A 52 -7.33 6.15 3.29
C PRO A 52 -7.65 6.97 2.03
N LYS A 53 -8.59 6.47 1.22
CA LYS A 53 -8.99 7.13 -0.05
C LYS A 53 -9.41 8.59 0.15
N GLY A 54 -9.86 8.96 1.36
CA GLY A 54 -10.22 10.32 1.72
C GLY A 54 -9.07 11.28 1.46
N ASN A 55 -7.85 10.94 1.89
CA ASN A 55 -6.64 11.74 1.70
C ASN A 55 -6.22 11.81 0.22
N PHE A 56 -6.53 10.81 -0.61
CA PHE A 56 -6.30 10.89 -2.06
C PHE A 56 -7.24 11.86 -2.79
N THR A 57 -8.19 12.47 -2.10
CA THR A 57 -9.06 13.52 -2.65
C THR A 57 -8.37 14.87 -2.66
N GLU A 58 -7.48 15.12 -1.69
CA GLU A 58 -6.74 16.37 -1.58
C GLU A 58 -5.38 16.25 -2.27
N ASP A 59 -5.16 17.13 -3.23
CA ASP A 59 -3.92 17.25 -3.98
C ASP A 59 -2.70 17.43 -3.06
N ALA A 60 -2.85 18.12 -1.93
CA ALA A 60 -1.78 18.41 -0.97
C ALA A 60 -1.24 17.15 -0.26
N ASP A 61 -2.12 16.22 0.12
CA ASP A 61 -1.72 14.94 0.73
C ASP A 61 -0.94 14.09 -0.27
N VAL A 62 -1.41 14.01 -1.51
CA VAL A 62 -0.73 13.27 -2.59
C VAL A 62 0.62 13.90 -2.91
N ASP A 63 0.70 15.23 -2.92
CA ASP A 63 1.97 15.97 -3.07
C ASP A 63 2.96 15.64 -1.94
N ALA A 64 2.50 15.60 -0.68
CA ALA A 64 3.35 15.26 0.47
C ALA A 64 3.87 13.81 0.37
N LEU A 65 3.02 12.90 -0.05
CA LEU A 65 3.33 11.51 -0.39
C LEU A 65 4.43 11.45 -1.46
N ILE A 66 4.33 12.22 -2.53
CA ILE A 66 5.33 12.24 -3.61
C ILE A 66 6.60 12.96 -3.17
N ALA A 67 6.53 13.98 -2.32
CA ALA A 67 7.72 14.59 -1.76
C ALA A 67 8.49 13.59 -0.88
N LYS A 68 7.78 12.70 -0.18
CA LYS A 68 8.35 11.70 0.72
C LYS A 68 8.79 10.43 0.01
N PHE A 69 8.06 10.00 -1.02
CA PHE A 69 8.24 8.73 -1.72
C PHE A 69 8.61 8.85 -3.19
N GLY A 70 8.62 10.05 -3.76
CA GLY A 70 9.04 10.31 -5.13
C GLY A 70 10.51 9.99 -5.38
N ASN A 71 11.30 9.90 -4.29
CA ASN A 71 12.69 9.45 -4.31
C ASN A 71 12.86 7.96 -4.00
N LYS A 72 11.77 7.22 -3.75
CA LYS A 72 11.79 5.77 -3.55
C LYS A 72 11.74 5.09 -4.92
N SER A 73 12.37 3.93 -5.02
CA SER A 73 12.38 3.14 -6.25
C SER A 73 11.00 2.55 -6.54
N ASP A 74 10.28 2.10 -5.50
CA ASP A 74 9.02 1.38 -5.67
C ASP A 74 7.93 1.80 -4.68
N VAL A 75 6.73 2.06 -5.20
CA VAL A 75 5.53 2.41 -4.42
C VAL A 75 4.38 1.49 -4.80
N VAL A 76 3.92 0.67 -3.85
CA VAL A 76 2.95 -0.38 -4.09
C VAL A 76 1.65 -0.08 -3.37
N PHE A 77 0.60 0.19 -4.12
CA PHE A 77 -0.72 0.48 -3.62
C PHE A 77 -1.53 -0.79 -3.43
N HIS A 78 -2.22 -0.90 -2.30
CA HIS A 78 -3.19 -1.96 -2.09
C HIS A 78 -4.43 -1.47 -1.35
N CYS A 79 -5.52 -2.21 -1.52
CA CYS A 79 -6.77 -2.00 -0.79
C CYS A 79 -7.21 -3.34 -0.17
N GLY A 80 -8.42 -3.41 0.37
CA GLY A 80 -9.00 -4.66 0.89
C GLY A 80 -9.36 -5.69 -0.20
N ARG A 81 -9.78 -5.24 -1.39
CA ARG A 81 -10.06 -6.10 -2.56
C ARG A 81 -9.40 -5.62 -3.87
N SER A 82 -8.65 -4.52 -3.83
CA SER A 82 -7.99 -3.88 -4.99
C SER A 82 -8.82 -3.69 -6.28
N ASN A 83 -10.16 -3.62 -6.18
CA ASN A 83 -11.05 -3.69 -7.35
C ASN A 83 -11.37 -2.34 -8.01
N THR A 84 -11.24 -1.22 -7.29
CA THR A 84 -11.60 0.13 -7.82
C THR A 84 -10.79 1.22 -7.13
N ARG A 85 -10.76 1.17 -5.78
CA ARG A 85 -10.06 2.18 -4.96
C ARG A 85 -8.54 2.17 -5.16
N GLY A 86 -7.92 0.99 -5.10
CA GLY A 86 -6.47 0.81 -5.31
C GLY A 86 -5.96 1.42 -6.62
N PRO A 87 -6.46 0.99 -7.79
CA PRO A 87 -5.97 1.52 -9.07
C PRO A 87 -6.33 3.00 -9.28
N THR A 88 -7.44 3.49 -8.71
CA THR A 88 -7.78 4.93 -8.79
C THR A 88 -6.77 5.79 -8.04
N CYS A 89 -6.36 5.38 -6.83
CA CYS A 89 -5.36 6.11 -6.05
C CYS A 89 -3.97 6.03 -6.70
N ALA A 90 -3.63 4.85 -7.24
CA ALA A 90 -2.36 4.64 -7.94
C ALA A 90 -2.24 5.54 -9.18
N LEU A 91 -3.29 5.65 -10.02
CA LEU A 91 -3.31 6.57 -11.16
C LEU A 91 -3.15 8.02 -10.72
N ARG A 92 -3.90 8.44 -9.70
CA ARG A 92 -3.79 9.80 -9.13
C ARG A 92 -2.38 10.10 -8.65
N PHE A 93 -1.74 9.15 -7.98
CA PHE A 93 -0.36 9.30 -7.55
C PHE A 93 0.60 9.38 -8.76
N MET A 94 0.45 8.51 -9.76
CA MET A 94 1.28 8.56 -10.98
C MET A 94 1.19 9.92 -11.70
N GLU A 95 -0.02 10.43 -11.89
CA GLU A 95 -0.27 11.70 -12.59
C GLU A 95 0.39 12.88 -11.86
N ARG A 96 0.28 12.90 -10.52
CA ARG A 96 0.93 13.91 -9.68
C ARG A 96 2.44 13.70 -9.61
N ALA A 97 2.91 12.46 -9.59
CA ALA A 97 4.33 12.12 -9.57
C ALA A 97 5.02 12.60 -10.85
N GLU A 98 4.38 12.40 -12.00
CA GLU A 98 4.84 12.92 -13.28
C GLU A 98 4.87 14.46 -13.28
N THR A 99 3.82 15.10 -12.76
CA THR A 99 3.74 16.57 -12.61
C THR A 99 4.89 17.13 -11.75
N LEU A 100 5.25 16.42 -10.68
CA LEU A 100 6.33 16.79 -9.75
C LEU A 100 7.71 16.31 -10.23
N GLY A 101 7.79 15.56 -11.33
CA GLY A 101 9.04 15.00 -11.86
C GLY A 101 9.64 13.86 -11.03
N ALA A 102 8.82 13.19 -10.20
CA ALA A 102 9.23 12.03 -9.43
C ALA A 102 9.30 10.78 -10.31
N LYS A 103 10.34 9.96 -10.11
CA LYS A 103 10.56 8.70 -10.86
C LYS A 103 10.08 7.47 -10.08
N ALA A 104 9.15 7.65 -9.15
CA ALA A 104 8.65 6.56 -8.33
C ALA A 104 7.90 5.54 -9.19
N HIS A 105 8.25 4.26 -9.05
CA HIS A 105 7.60 3.19 -9.79
C HIS A 105 6.33 2.74 -9.06
N VAL A 106 5.17 3.02 -9.63
CA VAL A 106 3.87 2.79 -8.98
C VAL A 106 3.27 1.47 -9.43
N ARG A 107 2.96 0.59 -8.48
CA ARG A 107 2.38 -0.74 -8.74
C ARG A 107 1.17 -1.00 -7.83
N VAL A 108 0.31 -1.94 -8.20
CA VAL A 108 -0.88 -2.31 -7.43
C VAL A 108 -0.81 -3.77 -7.01
N LEU A 109 -1.01 -4.04 -5.72
CA LEU A 109 -1.03 -5.41 -5.21
C LEU A 109 -2.29 -6.15 -5.67
N GLY A 110 -2.08 -7.17 -6.49
CA GLY A 110 -3.11 -8.10 -6.93
C GLY A 110 -3.60 -8.97 -5.78
N GLY A 111 -4.92 -9.08 -5.61
CA GLY A 111 -5.53 -9.84 -4.51
C GLY A 111 -5.67 -9.07 -3.17
N GLY A 112 -5.12 -7.86 -3.09
CA GLY A 112 -5.23 -6.99 -1.90
C GLY A 112 -4.46 -7.54 -0.69
N PHE A 113 -4.71 -6.93 0.48
CA PHE A 113 -4.04 -7.34 1.71
C PHE A 113 -4.36 -8.79 2.12
N ALA A 114 -5.60 -9.25 1.89
CA ALA A 114 -6.04 -10.57 2.30
C ALA A 114 -5.17 -11.69 1.68
N ALA A 115 -4.91 -11.62 0.37
CA ALA A 115 -4.07 -12.62 -0.31
C ALA A 115 -2.61 -12.58 0.17
N PHE A 116 -2.10 -11.39 0.53
CA PHE A 116 -0.76 -11.23 1.07
C PHE A 116 -0.66 -11.79 2.48
N ALA A 117 -1.56 -11.38 3.37
CA ALA A 117 -1.63 -11.88 4.73
C ALA A 117 -1.86 -13.39 4.76
N GLU A 118 -2.69 -13.97 3.89
CA GLU A 118 -2.90 -15.43 3.89
C GLU A 118 -1.60 -16.21 3.54
N LYS A 119 -0.77 -15.69 2.63
CA LYS A 119 0.52 -16.31 2.27
C LYS A 119 1.64 -16.01 3.26
N PHE A 120 1.67 -14.80 3.81
CA PHE A 120 2.78 -14.26 4.60
C PHE A 120 2.40 -13.96 6.06
N ALA A 121 1.26 -14.44 6.55
CA ALA A 121 0.82 -14.27 7.95
C ALA A 121 1.84 -14.80 8.95
N ASP A 122 2.57 -15.85 8.59
CA ASP A 122 3.61 -16.46 9.43
C ASP A 122 4.93 -15.65 9.40
N ALA A 123 5.11 -14.79 8.39
CA ALA A 123 6.31 -13.99 8.20
C ALA A 123 6.14 -12.60 8.85
N THR A 124 6.40 -12.51 10.16
CA THR A 124 6.41 -11.25 10.92
C THR A 124 7.44 -10.22 10.45
N ASP A 125 8.40 -10.66 9.62
CA ASP A 125 9.36 -9.80 8.92
C ASP A 125 8.71 -9.01 7.77
N LEU A 126 7.59 -9.49 7.22
CA LEU A 126 6.91 -8.91 6.06
C LEU A 126 5.53 -8.36 6.40
N VAL A 127 4.82 -8.97 7.34
CA VAL A 127 3.52 -8.52 7.83
C VAL A 127 3.66 -8.17 9.30
N THR A 128 3.33 -6.94 9.65
CA THR A 128 3.06 -6.58 11.04
C THR A 128 1.76 -7.28 11.44
N PRO A 129 1.81 -8.23 12.40
CA PRO A 129 0.61 -8.90 12.85
C PRO A 129 -0.37 -7.87 13.42
N PRO A 130 -1.69 -8.14 13.39
CA PRO A 130 -2.63 -7.29 14.09
C PRO A 130 -2.17 -7.12 15.52
N VAL A 131 -2.33 -5.92 16.06
CA VAL A 131 -2.28 -5.74 17.50
C VAL A 131 -3.45 -6.54 18.03
N LEU A 132 -3.19 -7.82 18.34
CA LEU A 132 -3.90 -8.47 19.43
C LEU A 132 -3.66 -7.52 20.59
N LEU A 133 -4.70 -6.74 20.93
CA LEU A 133 -4.88 -6.33 22.30
C LEU A 133 -4.71 -7.62 23.08
N HIS A 134 -3.50 -7.87 23.58
CA HIS A 134 -3.33 -8.70 24.75
C HIS A 134 -4.10 -7.91 25.80
N GLU A 135 -5.38 -8.24 25.95
CA GLU A 135 -6.07 -8.16 27.22
C GLU A 135 -5.40 -9.15 28.17
N ASP A 136 -4.12 -8.95 28.44
CA ASP A 136 -3.34 -9.73 29.39
C ASP A 136 -2.40 -8.76 30.10
N ASP A 137 -2.95 -8.08 31.10
CA ASP A 137 -2.47 -8.00 32.49
C ASP A 137 -3.34 -6.91 33.16
N LYS A 138 -4.20 -7.19 34.14
CA LYS A 138 -3.79 -7.62 35.48
C LYS A 138 -5.01 -8.00 36.35
N LYS A 139 -5.08 -9.28 36.70
CA LYS A 139 -5.27 -9.81 38.07
C LYS A 139 -5.91 -8.87 39.12
N GLU A 140 -7.12 -9.20 39.55
CA GLU A 140 -7.54 -9.16 40.97
C GLU A 140 -8.34 -10.42 41.32
#